data_AF-A0A9P6PAB3-F1
#
_entry.id   AF-A0A9P6PAB3-F1
#
_cell.length_a   1.000
_cell.length_b   1.000
_cell.length_c   1.000
_cell.angle_alpha   90.00
_cell.angle_beta   90.00
_cell.angle_gamma   90.00
#
_symmetry.space_group_name_H-M   'P 1'
#
loop_
_entity.id
_entity.type
_entity.pdbx_description
1 polymer ?
#
loop_
_entity_poly.entity_id
_entity_poly.type
_entity_poly.pdbx_seq_one_letter_code
_entity_poly.pdbx_strand_id
1 'polypeptide(L)'
;MSPQHSFHHCPLRSSSLLIVSQAKQTIISATDEVFDLLGYTPSQLIGHNLAILDLQKSHPNRVLARHESQGQVPLEVCLHPDPLDAAAGLDYWLLRPAYTPHTLLSPSLSIPQIPTPTQSSSPITIVRLNNYGTIELVHPSAALKQTVSDLVDRPLLSFLHPSDVKTVCESLRPTYKQTYHTFQIRWRSHDGTYEWTALTVMNAPRRLSCAAVDDPLSRPICILRPIRSDTSCAAAASTNTFLWFLSMFHGARSTVDIWTESMESVLEAMKLALHHANGYMVEFFAHLLTSVADLVMDYAQPGNGREDDAYSAVYVEQENKATETIRLRQRLDRLSRRLALIQQMRKWAGSSPVVQRSLETLGVTNVFDYLEESVRKTS
;
A
#
# COMPACT_ATOMS: atom_id res chain seq x y z
N MET A 1 3.64 35.33 -17.74
CA MET A 1 2.36 35.00 -18.40
C MET A 1 1.33 34.96 -17.30
N SER A 2 0.36 35.85 -17.32
CA SER A 2 -0.67 35.88 -16.28
C SER A 2 -1.72 34.82 -16.60
N PRO A 3 -2.07 33.93 -15.66
CA PRO A 3 -3.05 32.89 -15.88
C PRO A 3 -4.43 33.51 -16.12
N GLN A 4 -5.27 32.83 -16.92
CA GLN A 4 -6.66 33.23 -17.19
C GLN A 4 -7.61 32.98 -16.00
N HIS A 5 -7.09 32.57 -14.85
CA HIS A 5 -7.88 32.21 -13.68
C HIS A 5 -7.31 32.85 -12.41
N SER A 6 -8.19 33.12 -11.44
CA SER A 6 -7.79 33.59 -10.11
C SER A 6 -7.03 32.51 -9.34
N PHE A 7 -6.16 32.91 -8.40
CA PHE A 7 -5.45 31.98 -7.53
C PHE A 7 -6.36 30.97 -6.82
N HIS A 8 -7.53 31.41 -6.34
CA HIS A 8 -8.48 30.54 -5.64
C HIS A 8 -9.08 29.43 -6.51
N HIS A 9 -9.10 29.62 -7.82
CA HIS A 9 -9.62 28.69 -8.83
C HIS A 9 -8.48 28.05 -9.65
N CYS A 10 -7.24 28.14 -9.18
CA CYS A 10 -6.13 27.51 -9.88
C CYS A 10 -6.24 25.98 -9.77
N PRO A 11 -6.20 25.23 -10.89
CA PRO A 11 -6.23 23.77 -10.85
C PRO A 11 -4.98 23.17 -10.18
N LEU A 12 -3.93 23.96 -9.98
CA LEU A 12 -2.72 23.56 -9.26
C LEU A 12 -2.71 24.05 -7.80
N ARG A 13 -3.79 24.66 -7.30
CA ARG A 13 -3.84 25.27 -5.95
C ARG A 13 -3.56 24.26 -4.82
N SER A 14 -3.94 23.01 -5.03
CA SER A 14 -3.73 21.89 -4.11
C SER A 14 -2.42 21.11 -4.37
N SER A 15 -1.56 21.61 -5.27
CA SER A 15 -0.26 21.01 -5.60
C SER A 15 0.88 21.67 -4.81
N SER A 16 2.13 21.49 -5.26
CA SER A 16 3.31 22.05 -4.60
C SER A 16 3.39 23.57 -4.80
N LEU A 17 3.88 24.32 -3.81
CA LEU A 17 3.98 25.78 -3.88
C LEU A 17 5.43 26.23 -3.70
N LEU A 18 5.89 27.12 -4.59
CA LEU A 18 7.17 27.81 -4.55
C LEU A 18 6.93 29.33 -4.59
N ILE A 19 7.49 30.07 -3.63
CA ILE A 19 7.34 31.54 -3.55
C ILE A 19 8.66 32.20 -3.92
N VAL A 20 8.61 33.09 -4.90
CA VAL A 20 9.80 33.77 -5.45
C VAL A 20 9.65 35.28 -5.29
N SER A 21 10.72 35.95 -4.84
CA SER A 21 10.78 37.42 -4.88
C SER A 21 11.05 37.89 -6.29
N GLN A 22 10.12 38.64 -6.87
CA GLN A 22 10.21 39.13 -8.25
C GLN A 22 11.42 40.05 -8.44
N ALA A 23 11.69 40.94 -7.47
CA ALA A 23 12.77 41.92 -7.56
C ALA A 23 14.16 41.28 -7.54
N LYS A 24 14.37 40.25 -6.72
CA LYS A 24 15.67 39.59 -6.53
C LYS A 24 15.81 38.30 -7.34
N GLN A 25 14.72 37.78 -7.88
CA GLN A 25 14.62 36.43 -8.45
C GLN A 25 15.15 35.38 -7.46
N THR A 26 14.89 35.56 -6.15
CA THR A 26 15.32 34.64 -5.09
C THR A 26 14.14 33.85 -4.58
N ILE A 27 14.35 32.56 -4.34
CA ILE A 27 13.35 31.70 -3.74
C ILE A 27 13.25 32.04 -2.25
N ILE A 28 12.05 32.39 -1.80
CA ILE A 28 11.77 32.83 -0.43
C ILE A 28 11.29 31.66 0.42
N SER A 29 10.42 30.81 -0.15
CA SER A 29 9.85 29.65 0.54
C SER A 29 9.40 28.61 -0.48
N ALA A 30 9.31 27.35 -0.07
CA ALA A 30 8.75 26.27 -0.85
C ALA A 30 8.11 25.24 0.10
N THR A 31 7.09 24.51 -0.37
CA THR A 31 6.51 23.38 0.37
C THR A 31 7.40 22.13 0.25
N ASP A 32 7.21 21.18 1.16
CA ASP A 32 8.01 19.94 1.19
C ASP A 32 7.92 19.16 -0.11
N GLU A 33 6.76 19.19 -0.78
CA GLU A 33 6.57 18.53 -2.07
C GLU A 33 7.46 19.12 -3.17
N VAL A 34 7.87 20.40 -3.09
CA VAL A 34 8.81 20.99 -4.06
C VAL A 34 10.22 20.42 -3.85
N PHE A 35 10.63 20.24 -2.59
CA PHE A 35 11.92 19.64 -2.26
C PHE A 35 11.98 18.19 -2.74
N ASP A 36 10.94 17.41 -2.47
CA ASP A 36 10.85 16.02 -2.93
C ASP A 36 10.80 15.93 -4.46
N LEU A 37 10.08 16.84 -5.13
CA LEU A 37 9.93 16.86 -6.58
C LEU A 37 11.23 17.18 -7.32
N LEU A 38 12.07 18.04 -6.74
CA LEU A 38 13.30 18.53 -7.38
C LEU A 38 14.58 17.91 -6.78
N GLY A 39 14.45 17.17 -5.68
CA GLY A 39 15.55 16.52 -4.96
C GLY A 39 16.51 17.49 -4.25
N TYR A 40 16.10 18.73 -3.99
CA TYR A 40 16.90 19.70 -3.24
C TYR A 40 16.52 19.72 -1.77
N THR A 41 17.50 19.97 -0.89
CA THR A 41 17.22 20.28 0.50
C THR A 41 16.78 21.75 0.67
N PRO A 42 16.08 22.11 1.76
CA PRO A 42 15.68 23.50 1.99
C PRO A 42 16.86 24.49 1.95
N SER A 43 18.03 24.10 2.47
CA SER A 43 19.23 24.94 2.50
C SER A 43 19.88 25.13 1.13
N GLN A 44 19.60 24.28 0.15
CA GLN A 44 20.10 24.41 -1.23
C GLN A 44 19.19 25.31 -2.08
N LEU A 45 17.94 25.50 -1.68
CA LEU A 45 16.90 26.11 -2.52
C LEU A 45 16.43 27.45 -1.96
N ILE A 46 16.16 27.55 -0.65
CA ILE A 46 15.70 28.78 0.00
C ILE A 46 16.85 29.80 0.09
N GLY A 47 16.57 31.04 -0.30
CA GLY A 47 17.54 32.14 -0.33
C GLY A 47 18.42 32.17 -1.59
N HIS A 48 18.38 31.12 -2.40
CA HIS A 48 19.13 31.05 -3.66
C HIS A 48 18.35 31.67 -4.83
N ASN A 49 19.08 32.03 -5.89
CA ASN A 49 18.49 32.57 -7.11
C ASN A 49 17.73 31.48 -7.87
N LEU A 50 16.56 31.82 -8.42
CA LEU A 50 15.70 30.93 -9.19
C LEU A 50 16.42 30.26 -10.39
N ALA A 51 17.49 30.89 -10.89
CA ALA A 51 18.34 30.33 -11.94
C ALA A 51 18.98 28.98 -11.60
N ILE A 52 19.08 28.61 -10.31
CA ILE A 52 19.55 27.27 -9.90
C ILE A 52 18.71 26.13 -10.50
N LEU A 53 17.43 26.41 -10.75
CA LEU A 53 16.49 25.44 -11.33
C LEU A 53 16.61 25.30 -12.85
N ASP A 54 17.47 26.06 -13.52
CA ASP A 54 17.68 26.04 -14.99
C ASP A 54 16.37 25.83 -15.78
N LEU A 55 15.40 26.72 -15.56
CA LEU A 55 14.03 26.54 -16.08
C LEU A 55 14.00 26.71 -17.61
N GLN A 56 13.81 25.61 -18.33
CA GLN A 56 13.68 25.62 -19.79
C GLN A 56 12.21 25.53 -20.18
N LYS A 57 11.70 26.56 -20.86
CA LYS A 57 10.30 26.61 -21.28
C LYS A 57 10.08 25.68 -22.47
N SER A 58 9.20 24.69 -22.32
CA SER A 58 8.77 23.81 -23.41
C SER A 58 7.39 24.17 -23.95
N HIS A 59 6.50 24.66 -23.09
CA HIS A 59 5.14 25.12 -23.43
C HIS A 59 4.74 26.29 -22.51
N PRO A 60 3.74 27.14 -22.86
CA PRO A 60 3.20 28.19 -22.00
C PRO A 60 3.11 27.89 -20.49
N ASN A 61 2.64 26.70 -20.13
CA ASN A 61 2.49 26.27 -18.73
C ASN A 61 3.37 25.06 -18.39
N ARG A 62 4.33 24.69 -19.26
CA ARG A 62 5.23 23.56 -19.01
C ARG A 62 6.68 23.99 -19.10
N VAL A 63 7.43 23.65 -18.08
CA VAL A 63 8.86 23.92 -18.00
C VAL A 63 9.59 22.64 -17.66
N LEU A 64 10.82 22.51 -18.14
CA LEU A 64 11.78 21.54 -17.62
C LEU A 64 12.56 22.25 -16.53
N ALA A 65 12.55 21.71 -15.32
CA ALA A 65 13.35 22.20 -14.21
C ALA A 65 14.48 21.23 -13.94
N ARG A 66 15.67 21.74 -13.61
CA ARG A 66 16.76 20.92 -13.13
C ARG A 66 16.39 20.29 -11.78
N HIS A 67 16.55 18.99 -11.71
CA HIS A 67 16.54 18.21 -10.48
C HIS A 67 18.00 18.01 -10.05
N GLU A 68 18.24 17.89 -8.74
CA GLU A 68 19.59 17.71 -8.19
C GLU A 68 20.28 16.47 -8.83
N SER A 69 19.74 15.27 -8.61
CA SER A 69 20.35 14.02 -9.06
C SER A 69 19.83 13.46 -10.40
N GLN A 70 18.62 13.82 -10.83
CA GLN A 70 17.93 13.15 -11.95
C GLN A 70 17.98 13.91 -13.29
N GLY A 71 18.73 15.01 -13.37
CA GLY A 71 18.83 15.82 -14.59
C GLY A 71 17.70 16.83 -14.69
N GLN A 72 16.74 16.64 -15.60
CA GLN A 72 15.61 17.55 -15.79
C GLN A 72 14.26 16.86 -15.54
N VAL A 73 13.38 17.56 -14.83
CA VAL A 73 12.02 17.10 -14.50
C VAL A 73 11.01 18.00 -15.20
N PRO A 74 10.06 17.43 -15.98
CA PRO A 74 9.01 18.20 -16.61
C PRO A 74 7.94 18.59 -15.59
N LEU A 75 7.65 19.89 -15.50
CA LEU A 75 6.71 20.49 -14.57
C LEU A 75 5.63 21.25 -15.32
N GLU A 76 4.40 21.15 -14.83
CA GLU A 76 3.35 22.10 -15.11
C GLU A 76 3.39 23.22 -14.06
N VAL A 77 3.38 24.47 -14.51
CA VAL A 77 3.58 25.64 -13.66
C VAL A 77 2.46 26.65 -13.90
N CYS A 78 1.88 27.15 -12.81
CA CYS A 78 0.97 28.28 -12.82
C CYS A 78 1.50 29.41 -11.94
N LEU A 79 1.58 30.62 -12.49
CA LEU A 79 2.21 31.78 -11.86
C LEU A 79 1.14 32.77 -11.39
N HIS A 80 1.11 33.09 -10.10
CA HIS A 80 0.20 34.09 -9.55
C HIS A 80 1.01 35.20 -8.87
N PRO A 81 1.02 36.42 -9.42
CA PRO A 81 1.66 37.56 -8.78
C PRO A 81 0.83 38.00 -7.58
N ASP A 82 1.44 37.96 -6.39
CA ASP A 82 0.93 38.37 -5.08
C ASP A 82 -0.60 38.17 -4.87
N PRO A 83 -1.09 36.93 -4.89
CA PRO A 83 -2.53 36.65 -4.80
C PRO A 83 -3.14 36.97 -3.43
N LEU A 84 -2.32 37.28 -2.43
CA LEU A 84 -2.76 37.55 -1.06
C LEU A 84 -2.59 39.03 -0.66
N ASP A 85 -2.03 39.87 -1.54
CA ASP A 85 -1.71 41.28 -1.27
C ASP A 85 -0.92 41.47 0.04
N ALA A 86 -0.08 40.48 0.37
CA ALA A 86 0.60 40.41 1.66
C ALA A 86 1.95 41.13 1.62
N ALA A 87 2.61 41.11 0.46
CA ALA A 87 3.88 41.78 0.25
C ALA A 87 4.13 42.00 -1.25
N ALA A 88 4.20 43.28 -1.63
CA ALA A 88 4.43 43.67 -3.02
C ALA A 88 5.68 42.98 -3.61
N GLY A 89 5.51 42.34 -4.77
CA GLY A 89 6.61 41.75 -5.53
C GLY A 89 6.95 40.30 -5.19
N LEU A 90 5.98 39.51 -4.71
CA LEU A 90 6.09 38.06 -4.61
C LEU A 90 5.34 37.37 -5.76
N ASP A 91 5.96 36.36 -6.37
CA ASP A 91 5.34 35.46 -7.32
C ASP A 91 5.09 34.09 -6.67
N TYR A 92 3.85 33.61 -6.73
CA TYR A 92 3.45 32.28 -6.24
C TYR A 92 3.42 31.31 -7.42
N TRP A 93 4.34 30.36 -7.41
CA TRP A 93 4.51 29.32 -8.42
C TRP A 93 3.87 28.04 -7.92
N LEU A 94 2.72 27.68 -8.47
CA LEU A 94 2.07 26.41 -8.21
C LEU A 94 2.62 25.38 -9.20
N LEU A 95 3.19 24.29 -8.68
CA LEU A 95 3.96 23.31 -9.43
C LEU A 95 3.33 21.92 -9.31
N ARG A 96 3.35 21.17 -10.41
CA ARG A 96 2.98 19.75 -10.44
C ARG A 96 3.84 19.02 -11.48
N PRO A 97 4.25 17.75 -11.26
CA PRO A 97 4.86 16.97 -12.33
C PRO A 97 3.97 16.96 -13.58
N ALA A 98 4.54 17.31 -14.73
CA ALA A 98 3.84 17.16 -15.99
C ALA A 98 3.82 15.67 -16.35
N TYR A 99 2.72 15.00 -16.07
CA TYR A 99 2.52 13.63 -16.53
C TYR A 99 2.48 13.63 -18.05
N THR A 100 3.55 13.15 -18.69
CA THR A 100 3.49 12.64 -20.05
C THR A 100 2.85 11.26 -19.97
N PRO A 101 1.63 11.06 -20.49
CA PRO A 101 0.89 9.80 -20.35
C PRO A 101 1.56 8.57 -21.02
N HIS A 102 2.81 8.66 -21.49
CA HIS A 102 3.48 7.62 -22.26
C HIS A 102 4.94 7.32 -21.88
N THR A 103 5.52 7.94 -20.85
CA THR A 103 6.95 7.70 -20.50
C THR A 103 7.15 7.12 -19.11
N LEU A 104 6.47 6.01 -18.82
CA LEU A 104 6.92 5.05 -17.78
C LEU A 104 7.90 4.01 -18.35
N LEU A 105 8.44 4.23 -19.55
CA LEU A 105 9.54 3.45 -20.09
C LEU A 105 10.70 4.40 -20.40
N SER A 106 11.78 4.24 -19.64
CA SER A 106 13.02 5.00 -19.67
C SER A 106 13.58 5.21 -21.10
N PRO A 107 14.23 6.35 -21.39
CA PRO A 107 14.89 6.58 -22.66
C PRO A 107 16.32 6.03 -22.60
N SER A 108 16.52 4.76 -22.92
CA SER A 108 17.74 4.24 -23.58
C SER A 108 17.76 2.71 -23.52
N LEU A 109 17.11 2.07 -24.48
CA LEU A 109 17.48 0.78 -25.10
C LEU A 109 16.35 0.47 -26.07
N SER A 110 16.59 0.75 -27.35
CA SER A 110 15.71 0.42 -28.46
C SER A 110 15.60 -1.10 -28.61
N ILE A 111 14.67 -1.72 -27.88
CA ILE A 111 14.23 -3.09 -28.11
C ILE A 111 13.17 -3.06 -29.22
N PRO A 112 13.22 -3.94 -30.23
CA PRO A 112 12.25 -3.99 -31.32
C PRO A 112 10.83 -4.15 -30.77
N GLN A 113 9.91 -3.30 -31.22
CA GLN A 113 8.50 -3.35 -30.86
C GLN A 113 7.89 -4.70 -31.26
N ILE A 114 7.69 -5.56 -30.27
CA ILE A 114 6.81 -6.73 -30.40
C ILE A 114 5.37 -6.18 -30.41
N PRO A 115 4.53 -6.55 -31.39
CA PRO A 115 3.13 -6.10 -31.45
C PRO A 115 2.43 -6.49 -30.15
N THR A 116 2.00 -5.47 -29.41
CA THR A 116 1.42 -5.63 -28.07
C THR A 116 0.04 -6.27 -28.23
N PRO A 117 -0.22 -7.45 -27.65
CA PRO A 117 -1.56 -8.02 -27.64
C PRO A 117 -2.48 -7.04 -26.91
N THR A 118 -3.67 -6.83 -27.48
CA THR A 118 -4.77 -5.99 -26.97
C THR A 118 -4.79 -5.97 -25.44
N GLN A 119 -4.28 -4.86 -24.86
CA GLN A 119 -4.20 -4.69 -23.40
C GLN A 119 -5.60 -4.80 -22.83
N SER A 120 -5.87 -5.92 -22.14
CA SER A 120 -7.04 -6.09 -21.31
C SER A 120 -6.93 -5.08 -20.16
N SER A 121 -7.47 -3.88 -20.36
CA SER A 121 -7.49 -2.82 -19.36
C SER A 121 -8.09 -3.39 -18.08
N SER A 122 -7.31 -3.45 -17.01
CA SER A 122 -7.84 -3.87 -15.71
C SER A 122 -8.99 -2.92 -15.34
N PRO A 123 -10.15 -3.43 -14.89
CA PRO A 123 -11.34 -2.62 -14.65
C PRO A 123 -11.23 -1.79 -13.36
N ILE A 124 -10.03 -1.50 -12.88
CA ILE A 124 -9.77 -0.95 -11.55
C ILE A 124 -9.48 0.54 -11.68
N THR A 125 -10.33 1.38 -11.11
CA THR A 125 -10.04 2.81 -10.94
C THR A 125 -9.45 3.05 -9.56
N ILE A 126 -8.37 3.82 -9.49
CA ILE A 126 -7.75 4.21 -8.22
C ILE A 126 -8.02 5.69 -8.00
N VAL A 127 -8.49 6.03 -6.81
CA VAL A 127 -8.87 7.39 -6.40
C VAL A 127 -8.10 7.72 -5.14
N ARG A 128 -7.47 8.89 -5.05
CA ARG A 128 -6.83 9.38 -3.84
C ARG A 128 -7.68 10.48 -3.24
N LEU A 129 -7.87 10.45 -1.92
CA LEU A 129 -8.63 11.45 -1.19
C LEU A 129 -7.71 12.43 -0.47
N ASN A 130 -8.20 13.65 -0.23
CA ASN A 130 -7.61 14.53 0.77
C ASN A 130 -8.18 14.25 2.17
N ASN A 131 -7.71 15.01 3.18
CA ASN A 131 -8.15 14.88 4.58
C ASN A 131 -9.65 15.16 4.81
N TYR A 132 -10.33 15.77 3.82
CA TYR A 132 -11.77 16.06 3.85
C TYR A 132 -12.61 15.03 3.06
N GLY A 133 -11.99 13.94 2.59
CA GLY A 133 -12.67 12.94 1.76
C GLY A 133 -13.03 13.44 0.35
N THR A 134 -12.38 14.50 -0.12
CA THR A 134 -12.53 15.02 -1.49
C THR A 134 -11.52 14.33 -2.40
N ILE A 135 -11.93 14.01 -3.62
CA ILE A 135 -11.10 13.34 -4.60
C ILE A 135 -10.04 14.32 -5.11
N GLU A 136 -8.77 14.03 -4.82
CA GLU A 136 -7.62 14.83 -5.26
C GLU A 136 -7.05 14.32 -6.59
N LEU A 137 -6.96 12.99 -6.73
CA LEU A 137 -6.35 12.34 -7.89
C LEU A 137 -7.17 11.13 -8.30
N VAL A 138 -7.27 10.90 -9.62
CA VAL A 138 -7.92 9.72 -10.19
C VAL A 138 -6.99 9.11 -11.24
N HIS A 139 -6.79 7.79 -11.15
CA HIS A 139 -6.24 6.96 -12.21
C HIS A 139 -7.41 6.21 -12.85
N PRO A 140 -8.01 6.78 -13.92
CA PRO A 140 -9.24 6.23 -14.50
C PRO A 140 -8.96 4.88 -15.18
N SER A 141 -9.91 3.97 -15.07
CA SER A 141 -9.99 2.78 -15.92
C SER A 141 -11.08 2.95 -16.97
N ALA A 142 -10.97 2.20 -18.07
CA ALA A 142 -12.01 2.17 -19.11
C ALA A 142 -13.37 1.66 -18.58
N ALA A 143 -13.38 1.03 -17.39
CA ALA A 143 -14.60 0.54 -16.76
C ALA A 143 -15.38 1.65 -16.04
N LEU A 144 -14.75 2.77 -15.70
CA LEU A 144 -15.44 3.91 -15.09
C LEU A 144 -15.85 4.91 -16.17
N LYS A 145 -17.16 5.12 -16.33
CA LYS A 145 -17.73 5.98 -17.39
C LYS A 145 -17.48 7.49 -17.19
N GLN A 146 -17.09 7.91 -15.99
CA GLN A 146 -16.90 9.32 -15.66
C GLN A 146 -15.52 9.82 -16.07
N THR A 147 -15.45 11.08 -16.50
CA THR A 147 -14.15 11.71 -16.81
C THR A 147 -13.43 12.11 -15.52
N VAL A 148 -12.11 12.30 -15.59
CA VAL A 148 -11.31 12.76 -14.44
C VAL A 148 -11.82 14.11 -13.91
N SER A 149 -12.23 15.01 -14.80
CA SER A 149 -12.81 16.31 -14.43
C SER A 149 -14.16 16.23 -13.71
N ASP A 150 -14.91 15.14 -13.89
CA ASP A 150 -16.18 14.95 -13.18
C ASP A 150 -15.95 14.53 -11.72
N LEU A 151 -14.78 13.96 -11.44
CA LEU A 151 -14.45 13.31 -10.17
C LEU A 151 -13.59 14.20 -9.27
N VAL A 152 -12.53 14.80 -9.81
CA VAL A 152 -11.58 15.62 -9.06
C VAL A 152 -12.28 16.83 -8.43
N ASP A 153 -11.83 17.19 -7.23
CA ASP A 153 -12.37 18.25 -6.37
C ASP A 153 -13.81 18.04 -5.90
N ARG A 154 -14.38 16.84 -6.07
CA ARG A 154 -15.68 16.47 -5.52
C ARG A 154 -15.55 15.53 -4.31
N PRO A 155 -16.44 15.65 -3.30
CA PRO A 155 -16.47 14.70 -2.18
C PRO A 155 -16.76 13.28 -2.68
N LEU A 156 -16.01 12.27 -2.21
CA LEU A 156 -16.23 10.86 -2.57
C LEU A 156 -17.67 10.44 -2.33
N LEU A 157 -18.24 10.87 -1.21
CA LEU A 157 -19.61 10.53 -0.80
C LEU A 157 -20.69 11.07 -1.75
N SER A 158 -20.38 12.07 -2.58
CA SER A 158 -21.32 12.62 -3.58
C SER A 158 -21.62 11.67 -4.73
N PHE A 159 -20.78 10.65 -4.92
CA PHE A 159 -20.95 9.60 -5.93
C PHE A 159 -21.60 8.34 -5.36
N LEU A 160 -21.85 8.26 -4.06
CA LEU A 160 -22.54 7.12 -3.44
C LEU A 160 -24.06 7.28 -3.55
N HIS A 161 -24.77 6.15 -3.63
CA HIS A 161 -26.22 6.16 -3.43
C HIS A 161 -26.56 6.60 -1.99
N PRO A 162 -27.59 7.44 -1.76
CA PRO A 162 -27.87 8.02 -0.44
C PRO A 162 -28.02 7.01 0.70
N SER A 163 -28.59 5.82 0.42
CA SER A 163 -28.73 4.77 1.44
C SER A 163 -27.42 4.12 1.86
N ASP A 164 -26.38 4.19 1.03
CA ASP A 164 -25.10 3.51 1.27
C ASP A 164 -24.15 4.42 2.07
N VAL A 165 -24.38 5.74 2.01
CA VAL A 165 -23.57 6.77 2.70
C VAL A 165 -23.47 6.50 4.20
N LYS A 166 -24.60 6.20 4.86
CA LYS A 166 -24.61 5.97 6.31
C LYS A 166 -23.72 4.78 6.69
N THR A 167 -23.88 3.65 6.01
CA THR A 167 -23.11 2.42 6.27
C THR A 167 -21.62 2.63 6.01
N VAL A 168 -21.26 3.32 4.92
CA VAL A 168 -19.87 3.65 4.62
C VAL A 168 -19.27 4.55 5.71
N CYS A 169 -19.97 5.63 6.10
CA CYS A 169 -19.49 6.54 7.14
C CYS A 169 -19.34 5.87 8.51
N GLU A 170 -20.31 5.04 8.93
CA GLU A 170 -20.24 4.31 10.19
C GLU A 170 -19.07 3.31 10.21
N SER A 171 -18.83 2.67 9.07
CA SER A 171 -17.75 1.69 8.93
C SER A 171 -16.37 2.32 8.72
N LEU A 172 -16.31 3.57 8.26
CA LEU A 172 -15.06 4.34 8.15
C LEU A 172 -14.58 4.92 9.49
N ARG A 173 -15.45 5.02 10.50
CA ARG A 173 -15.07 5.48 11.85
C ARG A 173 -14.01 4.60 12.54
N PRO A 174 -14.12 3.25 12.55
CA PRO A 174 -13.11 2.39 13.17
C PRO A 174 -11.84 2.16 12.32
N THR A 175 -11.75 2.73 11.12
CA THR A 175 -10.70 2.46 10.12
C THR A 175 -9.31 2.93 10.54
N TYR A 176 -9.17 3.64 11.66
CA TYR A 176 -7.86 3.88 12.28
C TYR A 176 -7.21 2.60 12.84
N LYS A 177 -7.98 1.52 13.04
CA LYS A 177 -7.49 0.22 13.52
C LYS A 177 -7.24 -0.80 12.42
N GLN A 178 -7.73 -0.56 11.20
CA GLN A 178 -7.64 -1.50 10.08
C GLN A 178 -6.90 -0.84 8.92
N THR A 179 -6.09 -1.63 8.20
CA THR A 179 -5.33 -1.12 7.04
C THR A 179 -6.24 -0.82 5.84
N TYR A 180 -7.37 -1.53 5.72
CA TYR A 180 -8.35 -1.30 4.67
C TYR A 180 -9.75 -1.77 5.06
N HIS A 181 -10.77 -1.27 4.36
CA HIS A 181 -12.14 -1.76 4.38
C HIS A 181 -12.67 -1.89 2.96
N THR A 182 -13.50 -2.89 2.68
CA THR A 182 -14.17 -3.03 1.39
C THR A 182 -15.68 -2.98 1.57
N PHE A 183 -16.33 -2.19 0.71
CA PHE A 183 -17.76 -1.97 0.69
C PHE A 183 -18.31 -2.39 -0.67
N GLN A 184 -19.50 -2.97 -0.69
CA GLN A 184 -20.31 -3.03 -1.90
C GLN A 184 -21.24 -1.83 -1.88
N ILE A 185 -21.06 -0.95 -2.85
CA ILE A 185 -21.76 0.34 -2.94
C ILE A 185 -22.43 0.47 -4.30
N ARG A 186 -23.47 1.29 -4.36
CA ARG A 186 -24.01 1.81 -5.61
C ARG A 186 -23.29 3.10 -5.96
N TRP A 187 -22.44 3.05 -6.98
CA TRP A 187 -21.69 4.18 -7.49
C TRP A 187 -22.46 4.90 -8.61
N ARG A 188 -22.54 6.23 -8.54
CA ARG A 188 -23.26 7.08 -9.47
C ARG A 188 -22.44 7.29 -10.75
N SER A 189 -22.99 6.88 -11.88
CA SER A 189 -22.45 7.12 -13.22
C SER A 189 -22.73 8.57 -13.68
N HIS A 190 -22.09 8.98 -14.78
CA HIS A 190 -22.25 10.31 -15.38
C HIS A 190 -23.71 10.61 -15.78
N ASP A 191 -24.45 9.59 -16.24
CA ASP A 191 -25.87 9.68 -16.58
C ASP A 191 -26.81 9.71 -15.35
N GLY A 192 -26.27 9.63 -14.14
CA GLY A 192 -27.01 9.61 -12.90
C GLY A 192 -27.58 8.24 -12.51
N THR A 193 -27.33 7.20 -13.31
CA THR A 193 -27.65 5.82 -12.93
C THR A 193 -26.68 5.31 -11.87
N TYR A 194 -27.06 4.25 -11.16
CA TYR A 194 -26.26 3.66 -10.10
C TYR A 194 -25.84 2.24 -10.48
N GLU A 195 -24.54 1.96 -10.41
CA GLU A 195 -23.96 0.65 -10.70
C GLU A 195 -23.28 0.07 -9.45
N TRP A 196 -23.44 -1.24 -9.23
CA TRP A 196 -22.77 -1.91 -8.12
C TRP A 196 -21.25 -1.91 -8.32
N THR A 197 -20.54 -1.43 -7.31
CA THR A 197 -19.09 -1.26 -7.32
C THR A 197 -18.54 -1.70 -5.96
N ALA A 198 -17.44 -2.44 -5.96
CA ALA A 198 -16.65 -2.67 -4.77
C ALA A 198 -15.73 -1.47 -4.54
N LEU A 199 -15.93 -0.77 -3.42
CA LEU A 199 -15.07 0.31 -2.94
C LEU A 199 -14.18 -0.22 -1.83
N THR A 200 -12.88 -0.35 -2.10
CA THR A 200 -11.89 -0.63 -1.06
C THR A 200 -11.22 0.67 -0.65
N VAL A 201 -11.37 1.08 0.61
CA VAL A 201 -10.67 2.23 1.19
C VAL A 201 -9.46 1.70 1.96
N MET A 202 -8.27 2.16 1.59
CA MET A 202 -7.00 1.81 2.21
C MET A 202 -6.46 3.05 2.94
N ASN A 203 -6.16 2.88 4.22
CA ASN A 203 -5.35 3.84 4.96
C ASN A 203 -3.91 3.39 4.84
N ALA A 204 -3.07 4.20 4.20
CA ALA A 204 -1.64 3.93 4.23
C ALA A 204 -1.20 3.98 5.71
N PRO A 205 -0.64 2.89 6.28
CA PRO A 205 -0.20 2.91 7.65
C PRO A 205 0.84 4.01 7.79
N ARG A 206 0.61 4.94 8.72
CA ARG A 206 1.57 6.01 9.01
C ARG A 206 2.91 5.35 9.32
N ARG A 207 3.89 5.55 8.45
CA ARG A 207 5.26 5.18 8.79
C ARG A 207 5.63 6.01 10.00
N LEU A 208 6.11 5.37 11.06
CA LEU A 208 6.47 6.02 12.33
C LEU A 208 7.47 7.18 12.15
N SER A 209 8.18 7.23 11.01
CA SER A 209 9.10 8.30 10.63
C SER A 209 8.43 9.57 10.09
N CYS A 210 7.17 9.52 9.68
CA CYS A 210 6.45 10.67 9.10
C CYS A 210 5.39 11.15 10.09
N ALA A 211 5.80 12.04 11.00
CA ALA A 211 4.93 12.60 12.04
C ALA A 211 4.08 13.79 11.56
N ALA A 212 4.33 14.32 10.36
CA ALA A 212 3.58 15.44 9.82
C ALA A 212 2.12 15.03 9.57
N VAL A 213 1.18 15.76 10.17
CA VAL A 213 -0.27 15.54 10.01
C VAL A 213 -0.70 15.67 8.54
N ASP A 214 0.08 16.39 7.73
CA ASP A 214 -0.20 16.68 6.33
C ASP A 214 0.60 15.84 5.33
N ASP A 215 1.26 14.75 5.76
CA ASP A 215 2.03 13.88 4.86
C ASP A 215 1.14 13.37 3.71
N PRO A 216 1.41 13.74 2.45
CA PRO A 216 0.64 13.31 1.29
C PRO A 216 0.59 11.79 1.12
N LEU A 217 1.57 11.05 1.67
CA LEU A 217 1.63 9.60 1.62
C LEU A 217 0.70 8.91 2.65
N SER A 218 0.24 9.65 3.66
CA SER A 218 -0.71 9.15 4.67
C SER A 218 -2.18 9.24 4.22
N ARG A 219 -2.42 9.84 3.05
CA ARG A 219 -3.76 10.10 2.54
C ARG A 219 -4.47 8.81 2.13
N PRO A 220 -5.79 8.68 2.37
CA PRO A 220 -6.53 7.48 2.00
C PRO A 220 -6.52 7.26 0.49
N ILE A 221 -6.33 6.00 0.09
CA ILE A 221 -6.46 5.55 -1.29
C ILE A 221 -7.72 4.68 -1.39
N CYS A 222 -8.57 5.00 -2.35
CA CYS A 222 -9.76 4.24 -2.69
C CYS A 222 -9.54 3.47 -3.99
N ILE A 223 -9.94 2.21 -4.02
CA ILE A 223 -9.92 1.35 -5.19
C ILE A 223 -11.36 1.02 -5.53
N LEU A 224 -11.78 1.41 -6.74
CA LEU A 224 -13.11 1.14 -7.29
C LEU A 224 -13.02 -0.01 -8.28
N ARG A 225 -13.85 -1.05 -8.07
CA ARG A 225 -13.97 -2.19 -8.99
C ARG A 225 -15.45 -2.41 -9.32
N PRO A 226 -15.90 -2.18 -10.57
CA PRO A 226 -17.27 -2.47 -10.96
C PRO A 226 -17.60 -3.95 -10.74
N ILE A 227 -18.74 -4.24 -10.10
CA ILE A 227 -19.23 -5.60 -9.90
C ILE A 227 -20.10 -5.92 -11.10
N ARG A 228 -19.59 -6.79 -11.98
CA ARG A 228 -20.40 -7.29 -13.08
C ARG A 228 -21.49 -8.16 -12.51
N SER A 229 -22.74 -7.77 -12.74
CA SER A 229 -23.89 -8.63 -12.48
C SER A 229 -23.88 -9.72 -13.54
N ASP A 230 -23.00 -10.71 -13.38
CA ASP A 230 -23.03 -11.92 -14.20
C ASP A 230 -24.24 -12.73 -13.74
N THR A 231 -25.40 -12.30 -14.22
CA THR A 231 -26.66 -13.02 -14.11
C THR A 231 -26.46 -14.39 -14.76
N SER A 232 -26.56 -15.45 -13.96
CA SER A 232 -26.62 -16.87 -14.37
C SER A 232 -25.32 -17.70 -14.26
N CYS A 233 -24.84 -18.01 -13.04
CA CYS A 233 -24.29 -19.35 -12.73
C CYS A 233 -23.94 -19.59 -11.24
N ALA A 234 -24.90 -19.58 -10.29
CA ALA A 234 -24.57 -19.98 -8.91
C ALA A 234 -25.74 -20.58 -8.13
N ALA A 235 -25.95 -21.89 -8.27
CA ALA A 235 -26.71 -22.69 -7.30
C ALA A 235 -26.02 -24.00 -6.87
N ALA A 236 -24.79 -24.28 -7.34
CA ALA A 236 -24.14 -25.58 -7.08
C ALA A 236 -22.86 -25.52 -6.20
N ALA A 237 -22.35 -24.33 -5.84
CA ALA A 237 -21.03 -24.20 -5.18
C ALA A 237 -21.05 -24.03 -3.65
N SER A 238 -22.22 -24.00 -2.98
CA SER A 238 -22.28 -23.67 -1.54
C SER A 238 -22.09 -24.85 -0.58
N THR A 239 -22.14 -26.09 -1.04
CA THR A 239 -21.99 -27.28 -0.17
C THR A 239 -20.54 -27.71 0.06
N ASN A 240 -19.62 -27.33 -0.82
CA ASN A 240 -18.21 -27.75 -0.71
C ASN A 240 -17.38 -26.85 0.22
N THR A 241 -17.75 -25.57 0.32
CA THR A 241 -17.10 -24.60 1.23
C THR A 241 -17.33 -24.94 2.71
N PHE A 242 -18.52 -25.40 3.08
CA PHE A 242 -18.85 -25.71 4.48
C PHE A 242 -18.04 -26.89 5.04
N LEU A 243 -17.80 -27.93 4.23
CA LEU A 243 -16.97 -29.08 4.62
C LEU A 243 -15.48 -28.71 4.73
N TRP A 244 -15.01 -27.80 3.88
CA TRP A 244 -13.64 -27.28 3.97
C TRP A 244 -13.42 -26.46 5.26
N PHE A 245 -14.41 -25.66 5.67
CA PHE A 245 -14.35 -24.93 6.95
C PHE A 245 -14.27 -25.88 8.16
N LEU A 246 -15.08 -26.94 8.20
CA LEU A 246 -15.05 -27.91 9.31
C LEU A 246 -13.71 -28.64 9.44
N SER A 247 -13.07 -28.97 8.30
CA SER A 247 -11.71 -29.54 8.27
C SER A 247 -10.66 -28.59 8.85
N MET A 248 -10.76 -27.29 8.54
CA MET A 248 -9.85 -26.27 9.07
C MET A 248 -9.98 -26.11 10.59
N PHE A 249 -11.22 -26.12 11.11
CA PHE A 249 -11.47 -26.02 12.56
C PHE A 249 -10.92 -27.22 13.34
N HIS A 250 -10.97 -28.43 12.77
CA HIS A 250 -10.43 -29.61 13.42
C HIS A 250 -8.90 -29.59 13.48
N GLY A 251 -8.23 -29.07 12.45
CA GLY A 251 -6.79 -28.83 12.44
C GLY A 251 -6.36 -27.72 13.40
N ALA A 252 -7.13 -26.63 13.48
CA ALA A 252 -6.88 -25.54 14.42
C ALA A 252 -6.98 -26.00 15.89
N ARG A 253 -7.99 -26.81 16.22
CA ARG A 253 -8.18 -27.35 17.58
C ARG A 253 -7.00 -28.21 18.04
N SER A 254 -6.55 -29.14 17.19
CA SER A 254 -5.37 -29.98 17.50
C SER A 254 -4.10 -29.14 17.66
N THR A 255 -3.98 -28.01 16.97
CA THR A 255 -2.82 -27.12 17.08
C THR A 255 -2.85 -26.32 18.37
N VAL A 256 -4.05 -25.91 18.82
CA VAL A 256 -4.25 -25.21 20.10
C VAL A 256 -3.94 -26.11 21.29
N ASP A 257 -4.37 -27.38 21.26
CA ASP A 257 -4.14 -28.32 22.37
C ASP A 257 -2.63 -28.59 22.59
N ILE A 258 -1.87 -28.79 21.51
CA ILE A 258 -0.39 -28.95 21.55
C ILE A 258 0.29 -27.66 22.06
N TRP A 259 -0.28 -26.50 21.70
CA TRP A 259 0.21 -25.20 22.14
C TRP A 259 -0.02 -24.95 23.63
N THR A 260 -1.18 -25.33 24.16
CA THR A 260 -1.48 -25.19 25.59
C THR A 260 -0.56 -26.02 26.46
N GLU A 261 -0.29 -27.27 26.09
CA GLU A 261 0.68 -28.14 26.81
C GLU A 261 2.10 -27.55 26.74
N SER A 262 2.49 -26.98 25.60
CA SER A 262 3.80 -26.33 25.43
C SER A 262 3.92 -25.05 26.25
N MET A 263 2.86 -24.24 26.34
CA MET A 263 2.85 -22.99 27.12
C MET A 263 2.91 -23.25 28.63
N GLU A 264 2.30 -24.32 29.14
CA GLU A 264 2.44 -24.72 30.54
C GLU A 264 3.89 -25.07 30.89
N SER A 265 4.59 -25.79 30.01
CA SER A 265 6.01 -26.10 30.18
C SER A 265 6.88 -24.84 30.18
N VAL A 266 6.60 -23.87 29.29
CA VAL A 266 7.29 -22.58 29.25
C VAL A 266 7.02 -21.75 30.51
N LEU A 267 5.78 -21.74 31.01
CA LEU A 267 5.41 -21.03 32.23
C LEU A 267 6.12 -21.59 33.47
N GLU A 268 6.20 -22.91 33.62
CA GLU A 268 6.96 -23.53 34.71
C GLU A 268 8.46 -23.23 34.62
N ALA A 269 9.02 -23.24 33.41
CA ALA A 269 10.40 -22.86 33.19
C ALA A 269 10.68 -21.37 33.51
N MET A 270 9.74 -20.48 33.18
CA MET A 270 9.80 -19.05 33.55
C MET A 270 9.73 -18.86 35.07
N LYS A 271 8.84 -19.57 35.77
CA LYS A 271 8.78 -19.54 37.24
C LYS A 271 10.10 -19.99 37.87
N LEU A 272 10.68 -21.07 37.34
CA LEU A 272 11.98 -21.56 37.81
C LEU A 272 13.09 -20.54 37.55
N ALA A 273 13.13 -19.90 36.37
CA ALA A 273 14.12 -18.88 36.03
C ALA A 273 13.99 -17.60 36.88
N LEU A 274 12.76 -17.17 37.16
CA LEU A 274 12.46 -16.05 38.07
C LEU A 274 12.93 -16.36 39.49
N HIS A 275 12.75 -17.59 39.96
CA HIS A 275 13.19 -18.01 41.30
C HIS A 275 14.72 -17.98 41.46
N HIS A 276 15.47 -18.11 40.36
CA HIS A 276 16.95 -18.03 40.32
C HIS A 276 17.48 -16.62 39.99
N ALA A 277 16.63 -15.58 40.01
CA ALA A 277 16.99 -14.18 39.75
C ALA A 277 17.66 -13.92 38.37
N ASN A 278 17.38 -14.76 37.37
CA ASN A 278 17.94 -14.62 36.02
C ASN A 278 17.08 -13.67 35.17
N GLY A 279 17.18 -12.36 35.41
CA GLY A 279 16.39 -11.34 34.72
C GLY A 279 16.49 -11.39 33.18
N TYR A 280 17.65 -11.78 32.64
CA TYR A 280 17.86 -11.94 31.20
C TYR A 280 17.00 -13.06 30.56
N MET A 281 16.63 -14.09 31.33
CA MET A 281 15.76 -15.16 30.84
C MET A 281 14.33 -14.64 30.64
N VAL A 282 13.86 -13.79 31.53
CA VAL A 282 12.51 -13.18 31.44
C VAL A 282 12.41 -12.31 30.19
N GLU A 283 13.46 -11.52 29.90
CA GLU A 283 13.53 -10.68 28.71
C GLU A 283 13.60 -11.53 27.42
N PHE A 284 14.40 -12.60 27.41
CA PHE A 284 14.42 -13.56 26.30
C PHE A 284 13.05 -14.21 26.06
N PHE A 285 12.35 -14.64 27.11
CA PHE A 285 11.02 -15.22 27.00
C PHE A 285 9.96 -14.22 26.52
N ALA A 286 10.02 -12.97 26.98
CA ALA A 286 9.14 -11.93 26.48
C ALA A 286 9.32 -11.73 24.96
N HIS A 287 10.58 -11.69 24.48
CA HIS A 287 10.87 -11.59 23.05
C HIS A 287 10.44 -12.82 22.25
N LEU A 288 10.65 -14.01 22.80
CA LEU A 288 10.21 -15.26 22.16
C LEU A 288 8.68 -15.30 22.05
N LEU A 289 7.96 -15.03 23.14
CA LEU A 289 6.49 -15.00 23.15
C LEU A 289 5.93 -13.94 22.20
N THR A 290 6.55 -12.76 22.14
CA THR A 290 6.16 -11.70 21.18
C THR A 290 6.37 -12.18 19.74
N SER A 291 7.53 -12.76 19.43
CA SER A 291 7.85 -13.25 18.08
C SER A 291 6.92 -14.38 17.63
N VAL A 292 6.52 -15.26 18.56
CA VAL A 292 5.60 -16.34 18.25
C VAL A 292 4.15 -15.84 18.17
N ALA A 293 3.75 -14.85 18.99
CA ALA A 293 2.45 -14.20 18.86
C ALA A 293 2.31 -13.49 17.51
N ASP A 294 3.34 -12.78 17.05
CA ASP A 294 3.38 -12.16 15.72
C ASP A 294 3.25 -13.21 14.61
N LEU A 295 3.98 -14.33 14.73
CA LEU A 295 3.87 -15.45 13.79
C LEU A 295 2.44 -16.03 13.76
N VAL A 296 1.83 -16.27 14.92
CA VAL A 296 0.45 -16.78 15.01
C VAL A 296 -0.54 -15.77 14.45
N MET A 297 -0.35 -14.48 14.66
CA MET A 297 -1.19 -13.42 14.06
C MET A 297 -1.07 -13.40 12.54
N ASP A 298 0.13 -13.62 12.00
CA ASP A 298 0.34 -13.75 10.55
C ASP A 298 -0.33 -15.01 9.96
N TYR A 299 -0.43 -16.10 10.73
CA TYR A 299 -1.17 -17.32 10.35
C TYR A 299 -2.70 -17.19 10.54
N ALA A 300 -3.12 -16.50 11.59
CA ALA A 300 -4.51 -16.32 11.97
C ALA A 300 -5.20 -15.24 11.15
N GLN A 301 -4.45 -14.38 10.46
CA GLN A 301 -4.97 -13.67 9.31
C GLN A 301 -5.27 -14.73 8.23
N PRO A 302 -6.54 -15.10 7.99
CA PRO A 302 -6.86 -15.96 6.86
C PRO A 302 -6.26 -15.26 5.66
N GLY A 303 -5.34 -15.93 4.97
CA GLY A 303 -4.70 -15.34 3.81
C GLY A 303 -5.79 -14.74 2.93
N ASN A 304 -5.64 -13.48 2.56
CA ASN A 304 -6.34 -12.85 1.43
C ASN A 304 -5.95 -13.52 0.10
N GLY A 305 -5.83 -14.86 0.11
CA GLY A 305 -5.66 -15.71 -1.04
C GLY A 305 -7.01 -15.91 -1.68
N ARG A 306 -7.27 -15.09 -2.69
CA ARG A 306 -7.99 -15.43 -3.93
C ARG A 306 -9.17 -16.39 -3.77
N GLU A 307 -10.33 -15.77 -3.66
CA GLU A 307 -11.63 -16.36 -3.98
C GLU A 307 -11.86 -16.36 -5.51
N ASP A 308 -10.87 -16.82 -6.31
CA ASP A 308 -10.95 -16.84 -7.79
C ASP A 308 -11.13 -18.25 -8.40
N ASP A 309 -11.15 -19.33 -7.60
CA ASP A 309 -11.28 -20.69 -8.15
C ASP A 309 -12.70 -21.27 -8.01
N ALA A 310 -13.72 -20.50 -8.38
CA ALA A 310 -15.08 -21.02 -8.60
C ALA A 310 -15.57 -20.92 -10.05
N TYR A 311 -14.76 -20.42 -10.98
CA TYR A 311 -15.13 -20.33 -12.40
C TYR A 311 -14.00 -20.80 -13.32
N SER A 312 -13.89 -22.13 -13.50
CA SER A 312 -13.51 -22.68 -14.81
C SER A 312 -13.79 -24.19 -14.84
N ALA A 313 -15.04 -24.55 -15.10
CA ALA A 313 -15.44 -25.90 -15.42
C ALA A 313 -15.84 -26.00 -16.90
N VAL A 314 -15.03 -25.47 -17.81
CA VAL A 314 -14.99 -25.86 -19.23
C VAL A 314 -13.56 -25.58 -19.70
N TYR A 315 -12.91 -26.56 -20.36
CA TYR A 315 -11.50 -26.59 -20.82
C TYR A 315 -10.47 -27.05 -19.78
N VAL A 316 -10.59 -28.30 -19.34
CA VAL A 316 -9.56 -28.94 -18.51
C VAL A 316 -9.25 -30.33 -19.02
N GLU A 317 -8.12 -30.46 -19.72
CA GLU A 317 -7.33 -31.69 -19.68
C GLU A 317 -5.84 -31.44 -19.98
N GLN A 318 -5.49 -30.36 -20.69
CA GLN A 318 -4.09 -30.05 -21.03
C GLN A 318 -3.42 -28.99 -20.12
N GLU A 319 -4.19 -28.10 -19.48
CA GLU A 319 -3.67 -27.02 -18.61
C GLU A 319 -3.46 -27.44 -17.14
N ASN A 320 -4.05 -28.56 -16.71
CA ASN A 320 -3.93 -29.05 -15.32
C ASN A 320 -2.49 -29.40 -14.92
N LYS A 321 -1.67 -29.91 -15.85
CA LYS A 321 -0.28 -30.26 -15.54
C LYS A 321 0.59 -29.04 -15.29
N ALA A 322 0.31 -27.92 -15.95
CA ALA A 322 1.07 -26.66 -15.80
C ALA A 322 0.68 -25.92 -14.51
N THR A 323 -0.60 -25.89 -14.18
CA THR A 323 -1.10 -25.23 -12.97
C THR A 323 -0.70 -25.98 -11.70
N GLU A 324 -0.69 -27.31 -11.75
CA GLU A 324 -0.23 -28.16 -10.64
C GLU A 324 1.28 -28.03 -10.42
N THR A 325 2.09 -27.92 -11.49
CA THR A 325 3.54 -27.65 -11.35
C THR A 325 3.84 -26.27 -10.77
N ILE A 326 3.06 -25.23 -11.10
CA ILE A 326 3.22 -23.90 -10.49
C ILE A 326 2.84 -23.91 -9.01
N ARG A 327 1.76 -24.60 -8.62
CA ARG A 327 1.34 -24.74 -7.21
C ARG A 327 2.34 -25.54 -6.38
N LEU A 328 2.85 -26.65 -6.94
CA LEU A 328 3.91 -27.45 -6.32
C LEU A 328 5.19 -26.62 -6.15
N ARG A 329 5.57 -25.82 -7.17
CA ARG A 329 6.74 -24.94 -7.08
C ARG A 329 6.59 -23.86 -6.02
N GLN A 330 5.42 -23.21 -5.91
CA GLN A 330 5.15 -22.24 -4.86
C GLN A 330 5.14 -22.86 -3.46
N ARG A 331 4.63 -24.09 -3.32
CA ARG A 331 4.65 -24.83 -2.04
C ARG A 331 6.09 -25.21 -1.66
N LEU A 332 6.88 -25.70 -2.61
CA LEU A 332 8.31 -25.98 -2.43
C LEU A 332 9.11 -24.72 -2.08
N ASP A 333 8.83 -23.58 -2.72
CA ASP A 333 9.48 -22.30 -2.43
C ASP A 333 9.12 -21.73 -1.05
N ARG A 334 7.94 -22.06 -0.51
CA ARG A 334 7.56 -21.70 0.87
C ARG A 334 8.23 -22.61 1.88
N LEU A 335 8.29 -23.91 1.60
CA LEU A 335 8.97 -24.88 2.45
C LEU A 335 10.48 -24.61 2.52
N SER A 336 11.12 -24.30 1.39
CA SER A 336 12.54 -23.95 1.34
C SER A 336 12.84 -22.68 2.13
N ARG A 337 11.99 -21.65 2.04
CA ARG A 337 12.12 -20.43 2.85
C ARG A 337 11.94 -20.69 4.34
N ARG A 338 10.98 -21.52 4.73
CA ARG A 338 10.77 -21.91 6.14
C ARG A 338 11.97 -22.66 6.69
N LEU A 339 12.50 -23.60 5.92
CA LEU A 339 13.65 -24.41 6.33
C LEU A 339 14.92 -23.54 6.42
N ALA A 340 15.11 -22.59 5.49
CA ALA A 340 16.19 -21.62 5.55
C ALA A 340 16.10 -20.70 6.78
N LEU A 341 14.90 -20.24 7.13
CA LEU A 341 14.68 -19.43 8.35
C LEU A 341 15.03 -20.21 9.61
N ILE A 342 14.56 -21.46 9.73
CA ILE A 342 14.85 -22.33 10.88
C ILE A 342 16.36 -22.58 11.01
N GLN A 343 17.05 -22.83 9.88
CA GLN A 343 18.50 -23.00 9.86
C GLN A 343 19.25 -21.72 10.26
N GLN A 344 18.76 -20.56 9.84
CA GLN A 344 19.32 -19.27 10.23
C GLN A 344 19.14 -19.02 11.74
N MET A 345 17.97 -19.32 12.29
CA MET A 345 17.71 -19.24 13.72
C MET A 345 18.60 -20.22 14.51
N ARG A 346 18.77 -21.47 14.05
CA ARG A 346 19.69 -22.44 14.66
C ARG A 346 21.12 -21.91 14.65
N LYS A 347 21.58 -21.36 13.52
CA LYS A 347 22.94 -20.80 13.40
C LYS A 347 23.13 -19.62 14.37
N TRP A 348 22.15 -18.73 14.48
CA TRP A 348 22.18 -17.61 15.41
C TRP A 348 22.20 -18.09 16.87
N ALA A 349 21.31 -19.02 17.23
CA ALA A 349 21.26 -19.62 18.56
C ALA A 349 22.58 -20.31 18.92
N GLY A 350 23.18 -21.04 17.97
CA GLY A 350 24.48 -21.70 18.14
C GLY A 350 25.67 -20.74 18.22
N SER A 351 25.53 -19.50 17.74
CA SER A 351 26.57 -18.47 17.85
C SER A 351 26.50 -17.66 19.14
N SER A 352 25.40 -17.75 19.89
CA SER A 352 25.19 -17.02 21.13
C SER A 352 25.30 -17.95 22.35
N PRO A 353 26.38 -17.84 23.16
CA PRO A 353 26.58 -18.72 24.32
C PRO A 353 25.50 -18.53 25.40
N VAL A 354 24.87 -17.35 25.44
CA VAL A 354 23.74 -17.07 26.32
C VAL A 354 22.54 -17.92 25.89
N VAL A 355 22.20 -17.90 24.60
CA VAL A 355 21.07 -18.67 24.06
C VAL A 355 21.31 -20.18 24.20
N GLN A 356 22.54 -20.64 23.97
CA GLN A 356 22.89 -22.06 24.18
C GLN A 356 22.65 -22.49 25.63
N ARG A 357 23.18 -21.75 26.61
CA ARG A 357 22.95 -22.06 28.03
C ARG A 357 21.48 -21.97 28.42
N SER A 358 20.74 -21.02 27.85
CA SER A 358 19.29 -20.94 28.05
C SER A 358 18.59 -22.19 27.54
N LEU A 359 18.87 -22.64 26.30
CA LEU A 359 18.26 -23.84 25.73
C LEU A 359 18.64 -25.12 26.49
N GLU A 360 19.88 -25.22 26.96
CA GLU A 360 20.36 -26.32 27.81
C GLU A 360 19.66 -26.34 29.17
N THR A 361 19.54 -25.19 29.83
CA THR A 361 18.86 -25.06 31.14
C THR A 361 17.39 -25.44 31.05
N LEU A 362 16.78 -25.19 29.89
CA LEU A 362 15.38 -25.50 29.60
C LEU A 362 15.18 -26.94 29.10
N GLY A 363 16.23 -27.71 28.85
CA GLY A 363 16.12 -29.07 28.31
C GLY A 363 15.58 -29.13 26.87
N VAL A 364 15.60 -28.01 26.13
CA VAL A 364 15.05 -27.91 24.76
C VAL A 364 16.13 -27.79 23.68
N THR A 365 17.30 -28.39 23.91
CA THR A 365 18.43 -28.35 22.97
C THR A 365 18.08 -28.89 21.57
N ASN A 366 17.10 -29.78 21.47
CA ASN A 366 16.65 -30.41 20.23
C ASN A 366 15.48 -29.68 19.54
N VAL A 367 15.09 -28.48 19.99
CA VAL A 367 13.91 -27.77 19.44
C VAL A 367 14.01 -27.51 17.94
N PHE A 368 15.21 -27.16 17.45
CA PHE A 368 15.42 -26.91 16.03
C PHE A 368 15.34 -28.20 15.19
N ASP A 369 15.77 -29.34 15.74
CA ASP A 369 15.66 -30.64 15.06
C ASP A 369 14.20 -31.04 14.90
N TYR A 370 13.39 -30.81 15.95
CA TYR A 370 11.95 -31.05 15.91
C TYR A 370 11.24 -30.14 14.90
N LEU A 371 11.59 -28.84 14.86
CA LEU A 371 11.02 -27.90 13.90
C LEU A 371 11.38 -28.24 12.45
N GLU A 372 12.64 -28.61 12.18
CA GLU A 372 13.06 -29.05 10.84
C GLU A 372 12.34 -30.34 10.43
N GLU A 373 12.23 -31.31 11.33
CA GLU A 373 11.55 -32.58 11.06
C GLU A 373 10.04 -32.37 10.83
N SER A 374 9.41 -31.46 11.57
CA SER A 374 8.00 -31.09 11.35
C SER A 374 7.78 -30.43 9.98
N VAL A 375 8.70 -29.56 9.55
CA VAL A 375 8.65 -28.96 8.20
C VAL A 375 8.87 -30.02 7.10
N ARG A 376 9.74 -31.01 7.33
CA ARG A 376 9.94 -32.13 6.38
C ARG A 376 8.77 -33.11 6.34
N LYS A 377 8.04 -33.30 7.45
CA LYS A 377 6.86 -34.17 7.47
C LYS A 377 5.64 -33.54 6.81
N THR A 378 5.62 -32.21 6.68
CA THR A 378 4.52 -31.44 6.07
C THR A 378 4.74 -31.13 4.58
N SER A 379 5.97 -31.37 4.08
CA SER A 379 6.31 -31.42 2.65
C SER A 379 5.91 -32.75 2.04
#